data_AF-A0AAW1HFG0-F1
#
_entry.id   AF-A0AAW1HFG0-F1
#
_cell.length_a   1.000
_cell.length_b   1.000
_cell.length_c   1.000
_cell.angle_alpha   90.00
_cell.angle_beta   90.00
_cell.angle_gamma   90.00
#
_symmetry.space_group_name_H-M   'P 1'
#
loop_
_entity.id
_entity.type
_entity.pdbx_description
1 polymer ?
#
loop_
_entity_poly.entity_id
_entity_poly.type
_entity_poly.pdbx_seq_one_letter_code
_entity_poly.pdbx_strand_id
1 'polypeptide(L)'
;MNMLRDLSDDEDFLELVNIVMHPRQPKVYRERTNEFNKWSDEEFRNRFRLSKPVVEYVTDEIADEISSESNRNHALSASEMVLLTLRFLACGCFLQTTGDMMGVDKSTASRTINKVTRAIARLATNIIKMPSTAEEIDETKYK
;
A
#
# COMPACT_ATOMS: atom_id res chain seq x y z
N MET A 1 1.49 0.28 -48.08
CA MET A 1 0.54 1.39 -47.88
C MET A 1 -0.88 0.86 -48.02
N ASN A 2 -1.52 0.57 -46.88
CA ASN A 2 -2.96 0.69 -46.61
C ASN A 2 -3.35 -0.18 -45.40
N MET A 3 -3.05 0.32 -44.20
CA MET A 3 -3.67 -0.12 -42.95
C MET A 3 -5.10 0.46 -42.78
N LEU A 4 -5.64 1.12 -43.81
CA LEU A 4 -6.93 1.83 -43.81
C LEU A 4 -8.04 1.09 -44.59
N ARG A 5 -7.75 -0.05 -45.22
CA ARG A 5 -8.72 -0.76 -46.08
C ARG A 5 -9.52 -1.86 -45.37
N ASP A 6 -9.17 -2.21 -44.14
CA ASP A 6 -9.83 -3.28 -43.35
C ASP A 6 -10.58 -2.76 -42.10
N LEU A 7 -10.75 -1.44 -41.93
CA LEU A 7 -11.65 -0.91 -40.88
C LEU A 7 -13.08 -1.00 -41.40
N SER A 8 -13.68 -2.17 -41.20
CA SER A 8 -14.97 -2.55 -41.80
C SER A 8 -16.18 -2.10 -40.97
N ASP A 9 -16.00 -1.51 -39.80
CA ASP A 9 -17.10 -1.10 -38.93
C ASP A 9 -16.88 0.31 -38.35
N ASP A 10 -17.97 1.08 -38.23
CA ASP A 10 -17.94 2.41 -37.60
C ASP A 10 -17.45 2.34 -36.15
N GLU A 11 -17.63 1.18 -35.51
CA GLU A 11 -17.14 0.87 -34.16
C GLU A 11 -15.61 0.76 -34.10
N ASP A 12 -14.97 0.08 -35.06
CA ASP A 12 -13.50 0.00 -35.17
C ASP A 12 -12.88 1.37 -35.47
N PHE A 13 -13.57 2.18 -36.29
CA PHE A 13 -13.15 3.55 -36.57
C PHE A 13 -13.26 4.43 -35.33
N LEU A 14 -14.36 4.33 -34.57
CA LEU A 14 -14.56 5.05 -33.31
C LEU A 14 -13.55 4.62 -32.25
N GLU A 15 -13.23 3.33 -32.14
CA GLU A 15 -12.19 2.84 -31.23
C GLU A 15 -10.81 3.40 -31.61
N LEU A 16 -10.46 3.40 -32.90
CA LEU A 16 -9.22 3.97 -33.38
C LEU A 16 -9.14 5.48 -33.12
N VAL A 17 -10.23 6.22 -33.38
CA VAL A 17 -10.33 7.65 -33.07
C VAL A 17 -10.17 7.89 -31.58
N ASN A 18 -10.77 7.06 -30.72
CA ASN A 18 -10.65 7.16 -29.27
C ASN A 18 -9.20 6.91 -28.80
N ILE A 19 -8.51 5.91 -29.34
CA ILE A 19 -7.10 5.61 -29.04
C ILE A 19 -6.18 6.76 -29.47
N VAL A 20 -6.43 7.37 -30.64
CA VAL A 20 -5.61 8.46 -31.20
C VAL A 20 -5.90 9.81 -30.52
N MET A 21 -7.18 10.10 -30.23
CA MET A 21 -7.59 11.35 -29.58
C MET A 21 -7.34 11.34 -28.07
N HIS A 22 -7.33 10.16 -27.45
CA HIS A 22 -7.10 9.99 -26.01
C HIS A 22 -5.93 9.01 -25.77
N PRO A 23 -4.71 9.37 -26.21
CA PRO A 23 -3.57 8.49 -26.06
C PRO A 23 -3.35 8.22 -24.56
N ARG A 24 -3.30 6.94 -24.21
CA ARG A 24 -3.00 6.51 -22.84
C ARG A 24 -1.66 7.12 -22.45
N GLN A 25 -1.65 7.95 -21.41
CA GLN A 25 -0.41 8.52 -20.91
C GLN A 25 0.54 7.37 -20.52
N PRO A 26 1.80 7.40 -20.99
CA PRO A 26 2.76 6.35 -20.67
C PRO A 26 2.95 6.30 -19.16
N LYS A 27 3.01 5.08 -18.61
CA LYS A 27 3.14 4.90 -17.17
C LYS A 27 4.53 5.38 -16.73
N VAL A 28 4.57 6.42 -15.92
CA VAL A 28 5.80 6.91 -15.30
C VAL A 28 6.03 6.16 -13.99
N TYR A 29 7.16 5.44 -13.91
CA TYR A 29 7.60 4.79 -12.68
C TYR A 29 8.42 5.78 -11.86
N ARG A 30 7.95 6.09 -10.66
CA ARG A 30 8.68 6.92 -9.70
C ARG A 30 9.68 6.04 -8.94
N GLU A 31 10.83 6.59 -8.62
CA GLU A 31 11.83 5.91 -7.79
C GLU A 31 11.28 5.70 -6.37
N ARG A 32 11.43 4.48 -5.84
CA ARG A 32 11.04 4.13 -4.47
C ARG A 32 12.31 3.87 -3.65
N THR A 33 12.53 4.71 -2.65
CA THR A 33 13.68 4.56 -1.74
C THR A 33 13.38 3.52 -0.68
N ASN A 34 14.38 2.74 -0.28
CA ASN A 34 14.24 1.85 0.87
C ASN A 34 14.21 2.69 2.18
N GLU A 35 13.01 2.85 2.75
CA GLU A 35 12.79 3.67 3.95
C GLU A 35 13.47 3.11 5.20
N PHE A 36 13.77 1.80 5.28
CA PHE A 36 14.51 1.22 6.41
C PHE A 36 15.96 1.72 6.46
N ASN A 37 16.57 1.90 5.29
CA ASN A 37 17.96 2.34 5.16
C ASN A 37 18.08 3.87 5.18
N LYS A 38 17.01 4.57 4.80
CA LYS A 38 16.98 6.03 4.69
C LYS A 38 16.97 6.76 6.04
N TRP A 39 16.33 6.17 7.05
CA TRP A 39 16.10 6.82 8.34
C TRP A 39 16.87 6.13 9.46
N SER A 40 17.37 6.91 10.43
CA SER A 40 17.77 6.36 11.73
C SER A 40 16.56 5.77 12.46
N ASP A 41 16.79 4.97 13.50
CA ASP A 41 15.71 4.29 14.22
C ASP A 41 14.75 5.27 14.92
N GLU A 42 15.27 6.38 15.44
CA GLU A 42 14.47 7.44 16.05
C GLU A 42 13.61 8.16 15.01
N GLU A 43 14.21 8.57 13.89
CA GLU A 43 13.48 9.22 12.79
C GLU A 43 12.43 8.30 12.20
N PHE A 44 12.76 7.02 12.02
CA PHE A 44 11.83 6.00 11.54
C PHE A 44 10.63 5.88 12.49
N ARG A 45 10.87 5.77 13.80
CA ARG A 45 9.80 5.68 14.80
C ARG A 45 8.92 6.94 14.82
N ASN A 46 9.51 8.13 14.68
CA ASN A 46 8.75 9.38 14.62
C ASN A 46 7.83 9.44 13.38
N ARG A 47 8.27 8.81 12.28
CA ARG A 47 7.64 8.83 10.97
C ARG A 47 6.56 7.75 10.78
N PHE A 48 6.77 6.56 11.33
CA PHE A 48 5.92 5.39 11.14
C PHE A 48 5.24 4.91 12.43
N ARG A 49 5.56 5.52 13.58
CA ARG A 49 5.03 5.22 14.93
C ARG A 49 5.36 3.82 15.48
N LEU A 50 6.12 3.03 14.73
CA LEU A 50 6.65 1.73 15.13
C LEU A 50 8.17 1.69 14.92
N SER A 51 8.86 0.83 15.67
CA SER A 51 10.29 0.57 15.43
C SER A 51 10.48 -0.36 14.24
N LYS A 52 11.67 -0.33 13.60
CA LYS A 52 11.97 -1.18 12.45
C LYS A 52 11.73 -2.68 12.70
N PRO A 53 12.17 -3.27 13.84
CA PRO A 53 11.94 -4.70 14.10
C PRO A 53 10.45 -5.04 14.23
N VAL A 54 9.64 -4.13 14.78
CA VAL A 54 8.18 -4.35 14.88
C VAL A 54 7.53 -4.27 13.51
N VAL A 55 7.99 -3.37 12.63
CA VAL A 55 7.49 -3.30 11.25
C VAL A 55 7.88 -4.56 10.47
N GLU A 56 9.10 -5.05 10.61
CA GLU A 56 9.54 -6.32 10.00
C GLU A 56 8.66 -7.47 10.48
N TYR A 57 8.48 -7.63 11.80
CA TYR A 57 7.61 -8.64 12.38
C TYR A 57 6.18 -8.58 11.83
N VAL A 58 5.54 -7.39 11.86
CA VAL A 58 4.18 -7.22 11.32
C VAL A 58 4.13 -7.52 9.82
N THR A 59 5.18 -7.17 9.08
CA THR A 59 5.26 -7.44 7.64
C THR A 59 5.28 -8.94 7.39
N ASP A 60 6.10 -9.69 8.12
CA ASP A 60 6.22 -11.15 7.97
C ASP A 60 4.89 -11.85 8.29
N GLU A 61 4.20 -11.43 9.35
CA GLU A 61 2.90 -12.00 9.76
C GLU A 61 1.79 -11.83 8.72
N ILE A 62 1.84 -10.77 7.89
CA ILE A 62 0.80 -10.49 6.88
C ILE A 62 1.28 -10.68 5.44
N ALA A 63 2.56 -11.02 5.24
CA ALA A 63 3.19 -11.07 3.93
C ALA A 63 2.43 -11.96 2.95
N ASP A 64 1.98 -13.13 3.40
CA ASP A 64 1.23 -14.09 2.59
C ASP A 64 -0.11 -13.53 2.11
N GLU A 65 -0.78 -12.72 2.91
CA GLU A 65 -2.06 -12.09 2.53
C GLU A 65 -1.85 -10.90 1.59
N ILE A 66 -0.82 -10.08 1.85
CA ILE A 66 -0.65 -8.80 1.15
C ILE A 66 0.19 -8.88 -0.11
N SER A 67 1.06 -9.87 -0.24
CA SER A 67 1.95 -10.03 -1.40
C SER A 67 1.17 -10.19 -2.70
N SER A 68 1.79 -9.74 -3.79
CA SER A 68 1.27 -9.90 -5.14
C SER A 68 1.75 -11.23 -5.71
N GLU A 69 0.85 -12.01 -6.30
CA GLU A 69 1.20 -13.24 -7.03
C GLU A 69 2.06 -12.96 -8.27
N SER A 70 2.01 -11.74 -8.79
CA SER A 70 2.83 -11.33 -9.94
C SER A 70 3.82 -10.22 -9.58
N ASN A 71 5.06 -10.40 -10.00
CA ASN A 71 6.11 -9.37 -9.93
C ASN A 71 6.11 -8.45 -11.18
N ARG A 72 4.99 -8.43 -11.93
CA ARG A 72 4.84 -7.59 -13.12
C ARG A 72 4.66 -6.13 -12.72
N ASN A 73 5.26 -5.22 -13.48
CA ASN A 73 5.01 -3.76 -13.44
C ASN A 73 5.47 -3.00 -12.19
N HIS A 74 6.64 -3.33 -11.62
CA HIS A 74 7.16 -2.69 -10.40
C HIS A 74 6.15 -2.77 -9.24
N ALA A 75 5.67 -3.97 -8.95
CA ALA A 75 4.80 -4.22 -7.80
C ALA A 75 5.46 -3.73 -6.50
N LEU A 76 4.65 -3.29 -5.53
CA LEU A 76 5.15 -2.98 -4.20
C LEU A 76 5.50 -4.28 -3.49
N SER A 77 6.62 -4.32 -2.78
CA SER A 77 6.91 -5.39 -1.83
C SER A 77 5.96 -5.30 -0.63
N ALA A 78 5.79 -6.40 0.11
CA ALA A 78 5.02 -6.41 1.36
C ALA A 78 5.48 -5.31 2.32
N SER A 79 6.80 -5.13 2.48
CA SER A 79 7.38 -4.09 3.33
C SER A 79 7.06 -2.67 2.86
N GLU A 80 7.14 -2.39 1.54
CA GLU A 80 6.75 -1.09 0.98
C GLU A 80 5.25 -0.81 1.20
N MET A 81 4.40 -1.83 1.08
CA MET A 81 2.96 -1.74 1.33
C MET A 81 2.66 -1.41 2.80
N VAL A 82 3.36 -2.07 3.72
CA VAL A 82 3.23 -1.81 5.17
C VAL A 82 3.68 -0.40 5.52
N LEU A 83 4.86 0.02 5.05
CA LEU A 83 5.40 1.36 5.31
C LEU A 83 4.49 2.46 4.76
N LEU A 84 3.96 2.29 3.55
CA LEU A 84 2.99 3.20 2.94
C LEU A 84 1.74 3.35 3.81
N THR A 85 1.25 2.24 4.37
CA THR A 85 0.06 2.21 5.22
C THR A 85 0.34 2.84 6.58
N LEU A 86 1.45 2.50 7.22
CA LEU A 86 1.86 3.09 8.50
C LEU A 86 2.08 4.59 8.37
N ARG A 87 2.66 5.06 7.26
CA ARG A 87 2.83 6.49 6.98
C ARG A 87 1.48 7.21 6.95
N PHE A 88 0.50 6.63 6.24
CA PHE A 88 -0.85 7.19 6.18
C PHE A 88 -1.50 7.24 7.56
N LEU A 89 -1.44 6.15 8.33
CA LEU A 89 -2.03 6.07 9.67
C LEU A 89 -1.33 7.00 10.68
N ALA A 90 -0.02 7.18 10.57
CA ALA A 90 0.78 8.03 11.44
C ALA A 90 0.55 9.54 11.19
N CYS A 91 0.37 9.93 9.93
CA CYS A 91 0.24 11.34 9.54
C CYS A 91 -1.22 11.79 9.36
N GLY A 92 -2.15 10.88 9.06
CA GLY A 92 -3.55 11.21 8.78
C GLY A 92 -3.75 12.11 7.55
N CYS A 93 -2.83 12.07 6.59
CA CYS A 93 -2.83 12.96 5.42
C CYS A 93 -3.65 12.41 4.23
N PHE A 94 -3.77 13.19 3.17
CA PHE A 94 -4.48 12.77 1.97
C PHE A 94 -3.73 11.65 1.23
N LEU A 95 -4.47 10.73 0.60
CA LEU A 95 -3.92 9.63 -0.20
C LEU A 95 -2.96 10.10 -1.31
N GLN A 96 -3.22 11.27 -1.90
CA GLN A 96 -2.33 11.87 -2.89
C GLN A 96 -0.96 12.16 -2.27
N THR A 97 -0.95 12.85 -1.13
CA THR A 97 0.26 13.22 -0.39
C THR A 97 1.04 11.98 0.07
N THR A 98 0.37 10.96 0.61
CA THR A 98 1.04 9.71 1.01
C THR A 98 1.62 8.98 -0.21
N GLY A 99 0.87 8.94 -1.32
CA GLY A 99 1.34 8.36 -2.57
C GLY A 99 2.59 9.06 -3.10
N ASP A 100 2.60 10.39 -3.09
CA ASP A 100 3.74 11.20 -3.52
C ASP A 100 4.98 10.97 -2.63
N MET A 101 4.81 10.84 -1.30
CA MET A 101 5.90 10.53 -0.38
C MET A 101 6.53 9.15 -0.62
N MET A 102 5.74 8.17 -1.05
CA MET A 102 6.16 6.77 -1.22
C MET A 102 6.38 6.38 -2.70
N GLY A 103 6.28 7.34 -3.63
CA GLY A 103 6.51 7.09 -5.05
C GLY A 103 5.42 6.26 -5.74
N VAL A 104 4.15 6.35 -5.29
CA VAL A 104 3.02 5.64 -5.91
C VAL A 104 1.86 6.56 -6.26
N ASP A 105 1.05 6.11 -7.22
CA ASP A 105 -0.18 6.80 -7.58
C ASP A 105 -1.24 6.70 -6.45
N LYS A 106 -2.12 7.71 -6.36
CA LYS A 106 -3.22 7.75 -5.38
C LYS A 106 -4.08 6.50 -5.39
N SER A 107 -4.38 5.95 -6.57
CA SER A 107 -5.21 4.75 -6.69
C SER A 107 -4.51 3.53 -6.10
N THR A 108 -3.19 3.43 -6.28
CA THR A 108 -2.36 2.38 -5.68
C THR A 108 -2.28 2.56 -4.17
N ALA A 109 -2.05 3.78 -3.68
CA ALA A 109 -2.06 4.07 -2.25
C ALA A 109 -3.38 3.64 -1.60
N SER A 110 -4.52 4.02 -2.19
CA SER A 110 -5.85 3.66 -1.68
C SER A 110 -6.05 2.16 -1.54
N ARG A 111 -5.76 1.39 -2.60
CA ARG A 111 -5.91 -0.08 -2.59
C ARG A 111 -4.97 -0.73 -1.58
N THR A 112 -3.72 -0.31 -1.56
CA THR A 112 -2.70 -0.86 -0.66
C THR A 112 -3.04 -0.60 0.80
N ILE A 113 -3.38 0.64 1.16
CA ILE A 113 -3.77 1.02 2.51
C ILE A 113 -4.96 0.17 2.98
N ASN A 114 -6.01 0.04 2.15
CA ASN A 114 -7.17 -0.77 2.49
C ASN A 114 -6.79 -2.25 2.73
N LYS A 115 -5.99 -2.84 1.82
CA LYS A 115 -5.53 -4.23 1.92
C LYS A 115 -4.75 -4.48 3.21
N VAL A 116 -3.74 -3.64 3.49
CA VAL A 116 -2.86 -3.79 4.65
C VAL A 116 -3.60 -3.51 5.95
N THR A 117 -4.44 -2.46 6.02
CA THR A 117 -5.22 -2.17 7.23
C THR A 117 -6.13 -3.33 7.61
N ARG A 118 -6.76 -4.00 6.63
CA ARG A 118 -7.57 -5.20 6.90
C ARG A 118 -6.75 -6.36 7.42
N ALA A 119 -5.59 -6.63 6.83
CA ALA A 119 -4.69 -7.69 7.27
C ALA A 119 -4.21 -7.46 8.72
N ILE A 120 -3.77 -6.23 9.03
CA ILE A 120 -3.36 -5.85 10.40
C ILE A 120 -4.52 -6.00 11.39
N ALA A 121 -5.73 -5.56 11.02
CA ALA A 121 -6.90 -5.68 11.89
C ALA A 121 -7.25 -7.14 12.24
N ARG A 122 -6.94 -8.11 11.36
CA ARG A 122 -7.11 -9.54 11.66
C ARG A 122 -6.08 -10.06 12.66
N LEU A 123 -4.87 -9.52 12.70
CA LEU A 123 -3.88 -9.88 13.72
C LEU A 123 -4.31 -9.42 15.11
N ALA A 124 -5.10 -8.34 15.21
CA ALA A 124 -5.53 -7.77 16.48
C ALA A 124 -6.24 -8.79 17.38
N THR A 125 -7.03 -9.72 16.83
CA THR A 125 -7.72 -10.75 17.63
C THR A 125 -6.77 -11.75 18.27
N ASN A 126 -5.58 -11.95 17.69
CA ASN A 126 -4.59 -12.90 18.19
C ASN A 126 -3.65 -12.23 19.20
N ILE A 127 -3.37 -10.94 19.01
CA ILE A 127 -2.40 -10.18 19.80
C ILE A 127 -3.06 -9.43 20.97
N ILE A 128 -4.22 -8.82 20.75
CA ILE A 128 -4.93 -8.03 21.76
C ILE A 128 -5.85 -8.96 22.55
N LYS A 129 -5.43 -9.32 23.76
CA LYS A 129 -6.25 -10.06 24.72
C LYS A 129 -6.92 -9.09 25.68
N MET A 130 -8.24 -9.05 25.66
CA MET A 130 -9.01 -8.30 26.65
C MET A 130 -9.11 -9.12 27.94
N PRO A 131 -8.96 -8.49 29.12
CA PRO A 131 -9.16 -9.17 30.38
C PRO A 131 -10.61 -9.68 30.44
N SER A 132 -10.75 -10.96 30.73
CA SER A 132 -12.03 -11.69 30.68
C SER A 132 -12.46 -12.21 32.04
N THR A 133 -11.51 -12.39 32.97
CA THR A 133 -11.79 -12.82 34.34
C THR A 133 -11.82 -11.62 35.29
N ALA A 134 -12.54 -11.77 36.41
CA ALA A 134 -12.59 -10.72 37.44
C ALA A 134 -11.19 -10.39 38.00
N GLU A 135 -10.31 -11.40 38.08
CA GLU A 135 -8.92 -11.26 38.52
C GLU A 135 -8.08 -10.46 37.51
N GLU A 136 -8.14 -10.81 36.21
CA GLU A 136 -7.45 -10.06 35.15
C GLU A 136 -7.92 -8.60 35.10
N ILE A 137 -9.23 -8.37 35.28
CA ILE A 137 -9.79 -7.02 35.32
C ILE A 137 -9.27 -6.25 36.53
N ASP A 138 -9.18 -6.87 37.70
CA ASP A 138 -8.67 -6.20 38.91
C ASP A 138 -7.18 -5.86 38.80
N GLU A 139 -6.37 -6.76 38.24
CA GLU A 139 -4.95 -6.51 37.97
C GLU A 139 -4.72 -5.31 37.04
N THR A 140 -5.61 -5.08 36.06
CA THR A 140 -5.50 -3.93 35.17
C THR A 140 -5.86 -2.58 35.81
N LYS A 141 -6.55 -2.55 36.96
CA LYS A 141 -6.91 -1.29 37.64
C LYS A 141 -5.75 -0.65 38.40
N TYR A 142 -4.73 -1.44 38.72
CA TYR A 142 -3.58 -1.03 39.54
C TYR A 142 -2.28 -0.86 38.75
N LYS A 143 -2.35 -0.94 37.41
CA LYS A 143 -1.27 -0.59 36.48
C LYS A 143 -1.48 0.80 35.91
#